data_AF-A0A925DA65-F1
#
_entry.id   AF-A0A925DA65-F1
#
_cell.length_a   1.000
_cell.length_b   1.000
_cell.length_c   1.000
_cell.angle_alpha   90.00
_cell.angle_beta   90.00
_cell.angle_gamma   90.00
#
_symmetry.space_group_name_H-M   'P 1'
#
loop_
_entity.id
_entity.type
_entity.pdbx_description
1 polymer ?
#
loop_
_entity_poly.entity_id
_entity_poly.type
_entity_poly.pdbx_seq_one_letter_code
_entity_poly.pdbx_strand_id
1 'polypeptide(L)'
;MPAEPVFALLQTRHERIEPAVLQDALMDGAGMPKADAIRAARRCRGILAERLTHKQGEGARGSLTRHKFETILVPAEQMMKLTPPVSVHWLQVDDAGLIVPADYFGRTNKVPWPNVFVISSGLVATSIEERKPHEVEEIRGRRRVLVTEYKAERKTEQQH
;
A
#
# COMPACT_ATOMS: atom_id res chain seq x y z
N MET A 1 10.63 -0.35 -36.43
CA MET A 1 10.05 0.99 -36.20
C MET A 1 10.13 1.26 -34.69
N PRO A 2 10.66 2.41 -34.24
CA PRO A 2 10.65 2.73 -32.81
C PRO A 2 9.20 2.78 -32.31
N ALA A 3 8.94 2.17 -31.16
CA ALA A 3 7.64 2.27 -30.50
C ALA A 3 7.39 3.75 -30.15
N GLU A 4 6.18 4.25 -30.40
CA GLU A 4 5.80 5.61 -30.03
C GLU A 4 5.95 5.77 -28.49
N PRO A 5 6.57 6.87 -28.01
CA PRO A 5 6.75 7.08 -26.58
C PRO A 5 5.40 7.20 -25.90
N VAL A 6 5.30 6.53 -24.77
CA VAL A 6 4.07 6.38 -24.01
C VAL A 6 4.09 7.33 -22.83
N PHE A 7 2.94 7.94 -22.52
CA PHE A 7 2.78 8.90 -21.44
C PHE A 7 1.72 8.47 -20.43
N ALA A 8 1.83 9.01 -19.22
CA ALA A 8 0.86 8.90 -18.16
C ALA A 8 0.38 10.28 -17.72
N LEU A 9 -0.91 10.40 -17.47
CA LEU A 9 -1.55 11.61 -16.98
C LEU A 9 -1.72 11.49 -15.47
N LEU A 10 -1.06 12.38 -14.73
CA LEU A 10 -1.05 12.39 -13.27
C LEU A 10 -1.77 13.61 -12.73
N GLN A 11 -2.44 13.43 -11.61
CA GLN A 11 -2.97 14.52 -10.81
C GLN A 11 -1.90 15.01 -9.83
N THR A 12 -1.70 16.33 -9.76
CA THR A 12 -0.70 16.92 -8.84
C THR A 12 -1.25 17.27 -7.47
N ARG A 13 -2.57 17.50 -7.38
CA ARG A 13 -3.26 17.83 -6.13
C ARG A 13 -4.15 16.68 -5.68
N HIS A 14 -4.37 16.58 -4.37
CA HIS A 14 -5.16 15.50 -3.78
C HIS A 14 -6.68 15.73 -3.82
N GLU A 15 -7.15 16.54 -4.77
CA GLU A 15 -8.56 16.86 -4.93
C GLU A 15 -9.31 15.69 -5.59
N ARG A 16 -10.57 15.46 -5.24
CA ARG A 16 -11.33 14.36 -5.85
C ARG A 16 -11.89 14.81 -7.20
N ILE A 17 -11.46 14.15 -8.28
CA ILE A 17 -12.09 14.32 -9.59
C ILE A 17 -13.36 13.47 -9.64
N GLU A 18 -14.49 14.07 -10.02
CA GLU A 18 -15.71 13.31 -10.26
C GLU A 18 -15.52 12.35 -11.44
N PRO A 19 -15.93 11.07 -11.33
CA PRO A 19 -15.72 10.09 -12.39
C PRO A 19 -16.28 10.51 -13.76
N ALA A 20 -17.42 11.22 -13.78
CA ALA A 20 -18.01 11.73 -15.01
C ALA A 20 -17.09 12.74 -15.71
N VAL A 21 -16.50 13.68 -14.96
CA VAL A 21 -15.59 14.69 -15.50
C VAL A 21 -14.34 14.05 -16.09
N LEU A 22 -13.75 13.08 -15.39
CA LEU A 22 -12.59 12.35 -15.91
C LEU A 22 -12.94 11.51 -17.14
N GLN A 23 -14.10 10.87 -17.14
CA GLN A 23 -14.56 10.10 -18.30
C GLN A 23 -14.68 11.00 -19.54
N ASP A 24 -15.36 12.16 -19.41
CA ASP A 24 -15.56 13.10 -20.51
C ASP A 24 -14.20 13.65 -20.99
N ALA A 25 -13.29 13.98 -20.08
CA ALA A 25 -11.95 14.43 -20.43
C ALA A 25 -11.14 13.38 -21.23
N LEU A 26 -11.27 12.09 -20.88
CA LEU A 26 -10.59 11.02 -21.60
C LEU A 26 -11.25 10.70 -22.94
N MET A 27 -12.58 10.78 -23.02
CA MET A 27 -13.31 10.58 -24.27
C MET A 27 -13.05 11.71 -25.26
N ASP A 28 -13.29 12.96 -24.86
CA ASP A 28 -13.21 14.10 -25.75
C ASP A 28 -11.76 14.57 -25.97
N GLY A 29 -10.94 14.49 -24.93
CA GLY A 29 -9.55 14.94 -24.97
C GLY A 29 -8.61 13.89 -25.54
N ALA A 30 -8.70 12.64 -25.09
CA ALA A 30 -7.80 11.56 -25.51
C ALA A 30 -8.38 10.67 -26.63
N GLY A 31 -9.65 10.85 -27.03
CA GLY A 31 -10.30 9.97 -28.00
C GLY A 31 -10.43 8.53 -27.49
N MET A 32 -10.46 8.35 -26.15
CA MET A 32 -10.49 7.04 -25.53
C MET A 32 -11.86 6.39 -25.71
N PRO A 33 -11.95 5.08 -26.03
CA PRO A 33 -13.22 4.39 -26.06
C PRO A 33 -13.96 4.49 -24.72
N LYS A 34 -15.28 4.70 -24.76
CA LYS A 34 -16.12 4.91 -23.55
C LYS A 34 -15.90 3.84 -22.48
N ALA A 35 -15.78 2.57 -22.86
CA ALA A 35 -15.57 1.48 -21.91
C ALA A 35 -14.21 1.54 -21.20
N ASP A 36 -13.17 2.06 -21.85
CA ASP A 36 -11.85 2.26 -21.26
C ASP A 36 -11.84 3.51 -20.37
N ALA A 37 -12.48 4.60 -20.81
CA ALA A 37 -12.62 5.83 -20.03
C ALA A 37 -13.37 5.58 -18.71
N ILE A 38 -14.47 4.80 -18.73
CA ILE A 38 -15.20 4.41 -17.52
C ILE A 38 -14.31 3.58 -16.58
N ARG A 39 -13.50 2.66 -17.12
CA ARG A 39 -12.60 1.82 -16.32
C ARG A 39 -11.49 2.65 -15.69
N ALA A 40 -10.89 3.58 -16.43
CA ALA A 40 -9.91 4.52 -15.91
C ALA A 40 -10.50 5.41 -14.81
N ALA A 41 -11.67 6.00 -15.05
CA ALA A 41 -12.35 6.88 -14.10
C ALA A 41 -12.68 6.18 -12.77
N ARG A 42 -13.05 4.89 -12.80
CA ARG A 42 -13.28 4.10 -11.57
C ARG A 42 -12.02 3.76 -10.78
N ARG A 43 -10.86 3.76 -11.43
CA ARG A 43 -9.56 3.38 -10.84
C ARG A 43 -8.69 4.59 -10.46
N CYS A 44 -9.13 5.80 -10.81
CA CYS A 44 -8.45 7.07 -10.55
C CYS A 44 -8.07 7.22 -9.07
N ARG A 45 -6.77 7.06 -8.78
CA ARG A 45 -6.13 7.38 -7.50
C ARG A 45 -4.73 7.92 -7.77
N GLY A 46 -4.64 9.20 -8.14
CA GLY A 46 -3.39 9.89 -8.49
C GLY A 46 -2.97 9.71 -9.95
N ILE A 47 -2.88 8.46 -10.44
CA ILE A 47 -2.69 8.17 -11.87
C ILE A 47 -4.08 8.13 -12.53
N LEU A 48 -4.33 9.06 -13.46
CA LEU A 48 -5.65 9.22 -14.09
C LEU A 48 -5.81 8.31 -15.31
N ALA A 49 -4.75 8.21 -16.11
CA ALA A 49 -4.67 7.31 -17.25
C ALA A 49 -3.20 7.03 -17.61
N GLU A 50 -2.97 5.85 -18.16
CA GLU A 50 -1.67 5.39 -18.65
C GLU A 50 -1.78 5.02 -20.13
N ARG A 51 -0.62 4.77 -20.76
CA ARG A 51 -0.57 4.26 -22.13
C ARG A 51 -1.11 5.22 -23.18
N LEU A 52 -0.99 6.53 -22.92
CA LEU A 52 -1.43 7.57 -23.83
C LEU A 52 -0.31 7.97 -24.79
N THR A 53 -0.66 8.31 -26.03
CA THR A 53 0.26 9.10 -26.86
C THR A 53 0.36 10.52 -26.30
N HIS A 54 1.42 11.24 -26.66
CA HIS A 54 1.59 12.63 -26.22
C HIS A 54 0.36 13.50 -26.57
N LYS A 55 -0.18 13.35 -27.79
CA LYS A 55 -1.36 14.09 -28.26
C LYS A 55 -2.60 13.78 -27.42
N GLN A 56 -2.83 12.51 -27.10
CA GLN A 56 -3.96 12.09 -26.27
C GLN A 56 -3.84 12.63 -24.84
N GLY A 57 -2.64 12.55 -24.28
CA GLY A 57 -2.32 13.09 -22.96
C GLY A 57 -2.58 14.60 -22.86
N GLU A 58 -2.10 15.37 -23.83
CA GLU A 58 -2.32 16.82 -23.88
C GLU A 58 -3.79 17.19 -24.08
N GLY A 59 -4.53 16.44 -24.91
CA GLY A 59 -5.96 16.67 -25.09
C GLY A 59 -6.76 16.43 -23.81
N ALA A 60 -6.49 15.32 -23.11
CA ALA A 60 -7.11 15.03 -21.81
C ALA A 60 -6.72 16.07 -20.74
N ARG A 61 -5.43 16.45 -20.67
CA ARG A 61 -4.92 17.51 -19.79
C ARG A 61 -5.64 18.84 -20.05
N GLY A 62 -5.74 19.25 -21.31
CA GLY A 62 -6.45 20.47 -21.69
C GLY A 62 -7.93 20.45 -21.29
N SER A 63 -8.59 19.29 -21.40
CA SER A 63 -9.97 19.15 -20.95
C SER A 63 -10.09 19.29 -19.42
N LEU A 64 -9.23 18.62 -18.65
CA LEU A 64 -9.22 18.71 -17.18
C LEU A 64 -8.88 20.12 -16.67
N THR A 65 -7.98 20.84 -17.35
CA THR A 65 -7.66 22.24 -17.04
C THR A 65 -8.88 23.15 -17.14
N ARG A 66 -9.81 22.91 -18.08
CA ARG A 66 -11.07 23.67 -18.18
C ARG A 66 -11.97 23.48 -16.96
N HIS A 67 -11.86 22.32 -16.32
CA HIS A 67 -12.52 22.01 -15.05
C HIS A 67 -11.68 22.41 -13.82
N LYS A 68 -10.59 23.17 -14.02
CA LYS A 68 -9.67 23.65 -12.98
C LYS A 68 -8.91 22.55 -12.24
N PHE A 69 -8.77 21.36 -12.83
CA PHE A 69 -7.93 20.31 -12.27
C PHE A 69 -6.49 20.45 -12.74
N GLU A 70 -5.56 20.52 -11.79
CA GLU A 70 -4.14 20.51 -12.10
C GLU A 70 -3.63 19.10 -12.37
N THR A 71 -3.07 18.92 -13.56
CA THR A 71 -2.53 17.65 -14.02
C THR A 71 -1.23 17.86 -14.78
N ILE A 72 -0.37 16.83 -14.73
CA ILE A 72 0.89 16.78 -15.46
C ILE A 72 0.90 15.57 -16.36
N LEU A 73 1.52 15.73 -17.54
CA LEU A 73 1.79 14.64 -18.45
C LEU A 73 3.25 14.26 -18.29
N VAL A 74 3.51 12.99 -17.95
CA VAL A 74 4.87 12.48 -17.77
C VAL A 74 5.13 11.31 -18.73
N PRO A 75 6.35 11.19 -19.29
CA PRO A 75 6.75 9.97 -19.97
C PRO A 75 6.57 8.76 -19.04
N ALA A 76 6.02 7.67 -19.55
CA ALA A 76 5.73 6.48 -18.75
C ALA A 76 7.00 5.85 -18.15
N GLU A 77 8.14 6.02 -18.80
CA GLU A 77 9.47 5.63 -18.29
C GLU A 77 9.94 6.44 -17.07
N GLN A 78 9.41 7.65 -16.87
CA GLN A 78 9.67 8.49 -15.71
C GLN A 78 8.69 8.23 -14.56
N MET A 79 7.62 7.45 -14.78
CA MET A 79 6.76 7.03 -13.68
C MET A 79 7.56 6.15 -12.72
N MET A 80 7.55 6.55 -11.45
CA MET A 80 8.12 5.75 -10.38
C MET A 80 7.37 4.42 -10.34
N LYS A 81 8.08 3.31 -10.59
CA LYS A 81 7.52 1.97 -10.43
C LYS A 81 7.30 1.74 -8.95
N LEU A 82 6.04 1.80 -8.52
CA LEU A 82 5.67 1.38 -7.18
C LEU A 82 6.00 -0.10 -7.04
N THR A 83 6.67 -0.46 -5.95
CA THR A 83 6.82 -1.86 -5.59
C THR A 83 5.43 -2.47 -5.45
N PRO A 84 5.17 -3.66 -6.02
CA PRO A 84 3.88 -4.31 -5.87
C PRO A 84 3.49 -4.38 -4.40
N PRO A 85 2.20 -4.17 -4.06
CA PRO A 85 1.76 -4.32 -2.69
C PRO A 85 2.05 -5.75 -2.23
N VAL A 86 2.76 -5.88 -1.12
CA VAL A 86 3.04 -7.17 -0.49
C VAL A 86 1.96 -7.41 0.54
N SER A 87 1.14 -8.43 0.31
CA SER A 87 0.22 -8.93 1.34
C SER A 87 1.00 -9.82 2.30
N VAL A 88 1.07 -9.42 3.57
CA VAL A 88 1.80 -10.15 4.61
C VAL A 88 0.83 -10.62 5.70
N HIS A 89 1.04 -11.85 6.17
CA HIS A 89 0.23 -12.43 7.26
C HIS A 89 0.78 -12.12 8.64
N TRP A 90 2.04 -11.67 8.72
CA TRP A 90 2.69 -11.27 9.94
C TRP A 90 3.72 -10.20 9.64
N LEU A 91 4.01 -9.39 10.64
CA LEU A 91 5.05 -8.38 10.68
C LEU A 91 5.74 -8.50 12.03
N GLN A 92 7.05 -8.29 12.06
CA GLN A 92 7.79 -8.19 13.30
C GLN A 92 8.40 -6.79 13.38
N VAL A 93 8.46 -6.24 14.59
CA VAL A 93 9.08 -4.93 14.84
C VAL A 93 10.28 -5.12 15.76
N ASP A 94 11.34 -4.37 15.50
CA ASP A 94 12.49 -4.23 16.39
C ASP A 94 12.92 -2.75 16.49
N ASP A 95 13.90 -2.45 17.33
CA ASP A 95 14.34 -1.08 17.59
C ASP A 95 14.85 -0.35 16.33
N ALA A 96 15.33 -1.10 15.33
CA ALA A 96 15.90 -0.54 14.11
C ALA A 96 14.94 -0.57 12.91
N GLY A 97 13.77 -1.20 13.00
CA GLY A 97 12.74 -1.11 11.96
C GLY A 97 11.66 -2.18 11.95
N LEU A 98 10.92 -2.19 10.84
CA LEU A 98 9.89 -3.17 10.54
C LEU A 98 10.49 -4.33 9.73
N ILE A 99 10.34 -5.55 10.24
CA ILE A 99 10.70 -6.79 9.55
C ILE A 99 9.47 -7.30 8.82
N VAL A 100 9.58 -7.39 7.50
CA VAL A 100 8.53 -7.79 6.57
C VAL A 100 8.96 -9.09 5.88
N PRO A 101 8.12 -10.13 5.82
CA PRO A 101 8.43 -11.31 5.00
C PRO A 101 8.53 -10.90 3.52
N ALA A 102 9.66 -11.24 2.90
CA ALA A 102 9.99 -10.97 1.51
C ALA A 102 9.45 -12.06 0.56
N ASP A 103 9.34 -13.30 1.05
CA ASP A 103 8.79 -14.42 0.29
C ASP A 103 8.17 -15.52 1.19
N TYR A 104 7.53 -16.51 0.55
CA TYR A 104 6.97 -17.68 1.21
C TYR A 104 8.03 -18.65 1.77
N PHE A 105 9.30 -18.48 1.41
CA PHE A 105 10.42 -19.33 1.86
C PHE A 105 11.07 -18.79 3.15
N GLY A 106 10.49 -17.76 3.75
CA GLY A 106 10.93 -17.21 5.03
C GLY A 106 12.06 -16.18 4.91
N ARG A 107 12.35 -15.66 3.69
CA ARG A 107 13.23 -14.49 3.58
C ARG A 107 12.52 -13.29 4.18
N THR A 108 13.28 -12.43 4.85
CA THR A 108 12.76 -11.22 5.49
C THR A 108 13.52 -10.00 4.98
N ASN A 109 12.79 -8.91 4.74
CA ASN A 109 13.36 -7.60 4.48
C ASN A 109 13.16 -6.71 5.71
N LYS A 110 14.14 -5.86 5.99
CA LYS A 110 14.06 -4.87 7.06
C LYS A 110 13.84 -3.49 6.45
N VAL A 111 12.76 -2.82 6.88
CA VAL A 111 12.42 -1.46 6.50
C VAL A 111 12.75 -0.53 7.67
N PRO A 112 13.74 0.37 7.56
CA PRO A 112 14.06 1.31 8.61
C PRO A 112 12.88 2.24 8.95
N TRP A 113 12.72 2.60 10.22
CA TRP A 113 11.62 3.46 10.69
C TRP A 113 11.40 4.75 9.88
N PRO A 114 12.44 5.49 9.45
CA PRO A 114 12.25 6.69 8.62
C PRO A 114 11.50 6.44 7.30
N ASN A 115 11.44 5.19 6.84
CA ASN A 115 10.81 4.78 5.59
C ASN A 115 9.44 4.09 5.82
N VAL A 116 8.94 4.06 7.06
CA VAL A 116 7.68 3.41 7.41
C VAL A 116 6.61 4.46 7.64
N PHE A 117 5.50 4.36 6.90
CA PHE A 117 4.27 5.09 7.16
C PHE A 117 3.15 4.08 7.42
N VAL A 118 2.47 4.19 8.56
CA VAL A 118 1.41 3.27 8.97
C VAL A 118 0.06 3.95 8.81
N ILE A 119 -0.83 3.33 8.03
CA ILE A 119 -2.24 3.70 7.93
C ILE A 119 -3.04 2.52 8.48
N SER A 120 -3.72 2.69 9.61
CA SER A 120 -4.71 1.72 10.08
C SER A 120 -6.11 2.16 9.64
N SER A 121 -6.89 1.20 9.17
CA SER A 121 -8.32 1.40 8.91
C SER A 121 -9.08 0.19 9.45
N GLY A 122 -9.99 0.40 10.39
CA GLY A 122 -10.78 -0.65 11.04
C GLY A 122 -10.44 -0.85 12.51
N LEU A 123 -11.02 -1.90 13.11
CA LEU A 123 -10.82 -2.25 14.51
C LEU A 123 -9.48 -2.94 14.71
N VAL A 124 -8.66 -2.42 15.61
CA VAL A 124 -7.38 -3.04 16.02
C VAL A 124 -7.62 -3.79 17.32
N ALA A 125 -7.53 -5.11 17.27
CA ALA A 125 -7.54 -5.94 18.48
C ALA A 125 -6.12 -6.12 18.99
N THR A 126 -5.87 -5.79 20.26
CA THR A 126 -4.59 -6.00 20.92
C THR A 126 -4.65 -7.27 21.78
N SER A 127 -3.68 -8.16 21.62
CA SER A 127 -3.48 -9.30 22.51
C SER A 127 -2.08 -9.23 23.07
N ILE A 128 -1.96 -9.09 24.38
CA ILE A 128 -0.68 -9.08 25.07
C ILE A 128 -0.50 -10.49 25.66
N GLU A 129 0.49 -11.22 25.14
CA GLU A 129 0.95 -12.47 25.75
C GLU A 129 2.08 -12.14 26.73
N GLU A 130 1.76 -12.02 28.01
CA GLU A 130 2.75 -11.90 29.08
C GLU A 130 3.31 -13.30 29.38
N ARG A 131 4.62 -13.49 29.22
CA ARG A 131 5.31 -14.70 29.71
C ARG A 131 5.74 -14.45 31.14
N LYS A 132 5.02 -15.04 32.11
CA LYS A 132 5.40 -14.95 33.51
C LYS A 132 6.23 -16.17 33.93
N PRO A 133 7.30 -15.96 34.72
CA PRO A 133 8.01 -17.06 35.35
C PRO A 133 7.12 -17.68 36.42
N HIS A 134 6.94 -18.99 36.35
CA HIS A 134 6.33 -19.80 37.39
C HIS A 134 7.38 -20.75 37.95
N GLU A 135 7.52 -20.75 39.26
CA GLU A 135 8.29 -21.77 39.94
C GLU A 135 7.46 -23.05 40.04
N VAL A 136 7.95 -24.12 39.44
CA VAL A 136 7.34 -25.44 39.48
C VAL A 136 8.29 -26.37 40.20
N GLU A 137 7.78 -27.12 41.19
CA GLU A 137 8.54 -28.19 41.82
C GLU A 137 8.62 -29.38 40.86
N GLU A 138 9.79 -29.62 40.28
CA GLU A 138 10.09 -30.79 39.48
C GLU A 138 10.68 -31.89 40.38
N ILE A 139 10.11 -33.10 40.36
CA ILE A 139 10.66 -34.24 41.09
C ILE A 139 11.61 -35.00 40.16
N ARG A 140 12.92 -34.88 40.41
CA ARG A 140 13.96 -35.66 39.72
C ARG A 140 14.48 -36.76 40.65
N GLY A 141 13.97 -37.97 40.47
CA GLY A 141 14.30 -39.11 41.33
C GLY A 141 13.74 -38.94 42.75
N ARG A 142 14.60 -38.90 43.77
CA ARG A 142 14.21 -38.66 45.19
C ARG A 142 14.35 -37.20 45.64
N ARG A 143 14.78 -36.27 44.78
CA ARG A 143 14.95 -34.85 45.12
C ARG A 143 13.89 -33.98 44.44
N ARG A 144 13.38 -33.00 45.19
CA ARG A 144 12.55 -31.92 44.66
C ARG A 144 13.46 -30.76 44.25
N VAL A 145 13.29 -30.25 43.03
CA VAL A 145 14.05 -29.12 42.49
C VAL A 145 13.06 -28.07 42.03
N LEU A 146 13.25 -26.81 42.45
CA LEU A 146 12.47 -25.69 41.93
C LEU A 146 13.01 -25.34 40.54
N VAL A 147 12.13 -25.39 39.54
CA VAL A 147 12.44 -25.05 38.16
C VAL A 147 11.55 -23.91 37.73
N THR A 148 12.15 -22.87 37.14
CA THR A 148 11.41 -21.75 36.58
C THR A 148 10.89 -22.14 35.19
N GLU A 149 9.59 -22.38 35.07
CA GLU A 149 8.89 -22.55 33.81
C GLU A 149 8.28 -21.21 33.35
N TYR A 150 8.37 -20.89 32.07
CA TYR A 150 7.70 -19.71 31.50
C TYR A 150 6.38 -20.14 30.88
N LYS A 151 5.24 -19.73 31.46
CA LYS A 151 3.92 -19.95 30.84
C LYS A 151 3.43 -18.66 30.18
N ALA A 152 2.83 -18.80 29.00
CA ALA A 152 2.18 -17.71 28.31
C ALA A 152 0.78 -17.51 28.91
N GLU A 153 0.53 -16.35 29.52
CA GLU A 153 -0.81 -15.91 29.89
C GLU A 153 -1.35 -14.98 28.80
N ARG A 154 -2.50 -15.33 28.21
CA ARG A 154 -3.20 -14.45 27.26
C ARG A 154 -4.10 -13.47 28.02
N LYS A 155 -3.85 -12.17 27.88
CA LYS A 155 -4.83 -11.12 28.20
C LYS A 155 -5.35 -10.53 26.89
N THR A 156 -6.66 -10.47 26.76
CA THR A 156 -7.34 -9.83 25.63
C THR A 156 -7.88 -8.49 26.13
N GLU A 157 -7.36 -7.38 25.62
CA GLU A 157 -7.89 -6.05 25.89
C GLU A 157 -8.50 -5.51 24.59
N GLN A 158 -9.74 -5.05 24.65
CA GLN A 158 -10.36 -4.32 23.54
C GLN A 158 -10.26 -2.83 23.85
N GLN A 159 -9.62 -2.05 22.96
CA GLN A 159 -9.61 -0.59 23.03
C GLN A 159 -10.63 -0.04 22.01
N HIS A 160 -11.48 0.89 22.47
CA HIS A 160 -12.55 1.53 21.71
C HIS A 160 -12.06 2.73 20.90
#